data_AF-A0A971HWV1-F1
#
_entry.id   AF-A0A971HWV1-F1
#
_cell.length_a   1.000
_cell.length_b   1.000
_cell.length_c   1.000
_cell.angle_alpha   90.00
_cell.angle_beta   90.00
_cell.angle_gamma   90.00
#
_symmetry.space_group_name_H-M   'P 1'
#
loop_
_entity.id
_entity.type
_entity.pdbx_description
1 polymer ?
#
loop_
_entity_poly.entity_id
_entity_poly.type
_entity_poly.pdbx_seq_one_letter_code
_entity_poly.pdbx_strand_id
1 'polypeptide(L)'
;FYSLFGIEMNLMAIAAFLTLVGYSLNNTIVVYDRIRENRAKSRSTPIEEIMNQSINDVLVRCMHTSITTFIVVFLMLLMGGRSIAPFAFGLTMGVVVGAYSSIFIASPIVIPMMKDKKN
;
A
#
# COMPACT_ATOMS: atom_id res chain seq x y z
N PHE A 1 15.33 -5.88 -3.17
CA PHE A 1 16.01 -4.58 -3.37
C PHE A 1 17.27 -4.45 -2.50
N TYR A 2 17.27 -4.77 -1.19
CA TYR A 2 18.51 -4.77 -0.36
C TYR A 2 19.66 -5.58 -0.97
N SER A 3 19.41 -6.83 -1.33
CA SER A 3 20.43 -7.71 -1.96
C SER A 3 20.91 -7.20 -3.32
N LEU A 4 20.06 -6.52 -4.10
CA LEU A 4 20.41 -6.00 -5.43
C LEU A 4 21.34 -4.78 -5.35
N PHE A 5 21.17 -3.95 -4.32
CA PHE A 5 21.98 -2.74 -4.12
C PHE A 5 23.11 -2.94 -3.09
N GLY A 6 23.32 -4.17 -2.62
CA GLY A 6 24.37 -4.50 -1.66
C GLY A 6 24.21 -3.77 -0.31
N ILE A 7 23.00 -3.37 0.07
CA ILE A 7 22.77 -2.67 1.34
C ILE A 7 22.78 -3.68 2.48
N GLU A 8 23.56 -3.37 3.51
CA GLU A 8 23.73 -4.21 4.70
C GLU A 8 22.41 -4.40 5.45
N MET A 9 22.10 -5.66 5.77
CA MET A 9 20.91 -6.05 6.52
C MET A 9 21.20 -5.95 8.01
N ASN A 10 21.00 -4.76 8.57
CA ASN A 10 21.20 -4.47 9.99
C ASN A 10 19.86 -4.19 10.72
N LEU A 11 19.92 -3.79 11.99
CA LEU A 11 18.73 -3.46 12.78
C LEU A 11 17.84 -2.39 12.12
N MET A 12 18.46 -1.42 11.45
CA MET A 12 17.75 -0.36 10.73
C MET A 12 16.98 -0.90 9.52
N ALA A 13 17.54 -1.91 8.83
CA ALA A 13 16.83 -2.59 7.75
C ALA A 13 15.59 -3.34 8.27
N ILE A 14 15.71 -4.06 9.39
CA ILE A 14 14.59 -4.77 10.03
C ILE A 14 13.50 -3.79 10.47
N ALA A 15 13.89 -2.66 11.09
CA ALA A 15 12.96 -1.61 11.48
C ALA A 15 12.19 -1.06 10.26
N ALA A 16 12.86 -0.86 9.12
CA ALA A 16 12.19 -0.41 7.90
C ALA A 16 11.16 -1.42 7.39
N PHE A 17 11.44 -2.72 7.44
CA PHE A 17 10.47 -3.74 7.08
C PHE A 17 9.25 -3.72 8.00
N LEU A 18 9.45 -3.62 9.31
CA LEU A 18 8.35 -3.58 10.28
C LEU A 18 7.45 -2.35 10.07
N THR A 19 8.06 -1.19 9.83
CA THR A 19 7.33 0.05 9.49
C THR A 19 6.58 -0.10 8.16
N LEU A 20 7.21 -0.70 7.15
CA LEU A 20 6.60 -0.91 5.84
C LEU A 20 5.36 -1.80 5.91
N VAL A 21 5.39 -2.86 6.72
CA VAL A 21 4.24 -3.75 6.93
C VAL A 21 3.06 -2.94 7.49
N GLY A 22 3.29 -2.13 8.53
CA GLY A 22 2.24 -1.26 9.09
C GLY A 22 1.67 -0.28 8.07
N TYR A 23 2.54 0.36 7.29
CA TYR A 23 2.13 1.29 6.23
C TYR A 23 1.27 0.63 5.13
N SER A 24 1.68 -0.53 4.63
CA SER A 24 0.94 -1.25 3.57
C SER A 24 -0.40 -1.81 4.08
N LEU A 25 -0.43 -2.29 5.34
CA LEU A 25 -1.66 -2.76 5.97
C LEU A 25 -2.67 -1.60 6.15
N ASN A 26 -2.21 -0.41 6.53
CA ASN A 26 -3.08 0.76 6.68
C ASN A 26 -3.84 1.07 5.38
N ASN A 27 -3.16 1.08 4.23
CA ASN A 27 -3.83 1.34 2.95
C ASN A 27 -4.85 0.24 2.62
N THR A 28 -4.53 -1.02 2.93
CA THR A 28 -5.43 -2.15 2.70
C THR A 28 -6.68 -2.04 3.58
N ILE A 29 -6.54 -1.75 4.88
CA ILE A 29 -7.67 -1.62 5.80
C ILE A 29 -8.68 -0.56 5.32
N VAL A 30 -8.19 0.59 4.85
CA VAL A 30 -9.06 1.68 4.34
C VAL A 30 -9.89 1.24 3.14
N VAL A 31 -9.29 0.52 2.19
CA VAL A 31 -10.01 -0.02 1.01
C VAL A 31 -11.07 -1.05 1.44
N TYR A 32 -10.69 -1.98 2.31
CA TYR A 32 -11.60 -3.03 2.79
C TYR A 32 -12.76 -2.46 3.60
N ASP A 33 -12.51 -1.44 4.43
CA ASP A 33 -13.56 -0.79 5.20
C ASP A 33 -14.54 -0.07 4.27
N ARG A 34 -14.05 0.60 3.21
CA ARG A 34 -14.92 1.24 2.23
C ARG A 34 -15.76 0.26 1.41
N ILE A 35 -15.21 -0.90 1.06
CA ILE A 35 -15.97 -1.99 0.41
C ILE A 35 -17.09 -2.46 1.33
N ARG A 36 -16.79 -2.67 2.62
CA ARG A 36 -17.77 -3.09 3.61
C ARG A 36 -18.87 -2.05 3.84
N GLU A 37 -18.51 -0.77 3.87
CA GLU A 37 -19.45 0.34 4.01
C GLU A 37 -20.41 0.44 2.82
N ASN A 38 -19.88 0.43 1.58
CA ASN A 38 -20.70 0.52 0.37
C ASN A 38 -21.59 -0.74 0.19
N ARG A 39 -21.09 -1.92 0.57
CA ARG A 39 -21.88 -3.16 0.59
C ARG A 39 -23.03 -3.12 1.59
N ALA A 40 -22.85 -2.48 2.74
CA ALA A 40 -23.92 -2.33 3.74
C ALA A 40 -25.03 -1.39 3.25
N LYS A 41 -24.67 -0.34 2.50
CA LYS A 41 -25.60 0.67 1.97
C LYS A 41 -26.39 0.18 0.75
N SER A 42 -25.81 -0.69 -0.07
CA SER A 42 -26.37 -1.03 -1.37
C SER A 42 -26.40 -2.54 -1.61
N ARG A 43 -27.39 -3.23 -1.00
CA ARG A 43 -27.53 -4.69 -1.04
C ARG A 43 -27.94 -5.25 -2.41
N SER A 44 -28.51 -4.42 -3.28
CA SER A 44 -29.01 -4.85 -4.60
C SER A 44 -28.02 -4.63 -5.74
N THR A 45 -26.94 -3.88 -5.53
CA THR A 45 -25.91 -3.62 -6.54
C THR A 45 -24.96 -4.80 -6.68
N PRO A 46 -24.51 -5.13 -7.90
CA PRO A 46 -23.47 -6.12 -8.12
C PRO A 46 -22.21 -5.79 -7.31
N ILE A 47 -21.56 -6.82 -6.77
CA ILE A 47 -20.38 -6.62 -5.91
C ILE A 47 -19.23 -5.97 -6.70
N GLU A 48 -19.11 -6.27 -7.99
CA GLU A 48 -18.11 -5.65 -8.88
C GLU A 48 -18.25 -4.12 -8.95
N GLU A 49 -19.49 -3.61 -9.01
CA GLU A 49 -19.77 -2.18 -9.06
C GLU A 49 -19.49 -1.51 -7.72
N ILE A 50 -19.90 -2.16 -6.62
CA ILE A 50 -19.60 -1.71 -5.25
C ILE A 50 -18.08 -1.60 -5.05
N MET A 51 -17.34 -2.60 -5.49
CA MET A 51 -15.88 -2.59 -5.39
C MET A 51 -15.27 -1.45 -6.18
N ASN A 52 -15.62 -1.31 -7.46
CA ASN A 52 -15.11 -0.24 -8.31
C ASN A 52 -15.39 1.16 -7.71
N GLN A 53 -16.59 1.36 -7.17
CA GLN A 53 -16.94 2.59 -6.48
C GLN A 53 -16.12 2.80 -5.21
N SER A 54 -16.00 1.79 -4.35
CA SER A 54 -15.22 1.87 -3.11
C SER A 54 -13.74 2.18 -3.35
N ILE A 55 -13.16 1.63 -4.42
CA ILE A 55 -11.78 1.91 -4.82
C ILE A 55 -11.63 3.37 -5.23
N ASN A 56 -12.51 3.87 -6.10
CA ASN A 56 -12.48 5.26 -6.55
C ASN A 56 -12.67 6.25 -5.39
N ASP A 57 -13.52 5.92 -4.41
CA ASP A 57 -13.76 6.75 -3.22
C ASP A 57 -12.49 6.98 -2.37
N VAL A 58 -11.62 5.97 -2.26
CA VAL A 58 -10.42 6.03 -1.40
C VAL A 58 -9.13 6.27 -2.17
N LEU A 59 -9.15 6.18 -3.50
CA LEU A 59 -7.98 6.30 -4.36
C LEU A 59 -7.19 7.59 -4.08
N VAL A 60 -7.88 8.73 -4.12
CA VAL A 60 -7.27 10.05 -3.91
C VAL A 60 -6.61 10.13 -2.53
N ARG A 61 -7.29 9.61 -1.50
CA ARG A 61 -6.76 9.58 -0.12
C ARG A 61 -5.49 8.72 -0.04
N CYS A 62 -5.53 7.50 -0.56
CA CYS A 62 -4.38 6.58 -0.55
C CYS A 62 -3.20 7.12 -1.36
N MET A 63 -3.46 7.81 -2.49
CA MET A 63 -2.42 8.48 -3.25
C MET A 63 -1.78 9.62 -2.45
N HIS A 64 -2.57 10.47 -1.79
CA HIS A 64 -2.03 11.56 -0.98
C HIS A 64 -1.16 11.06 0.18
N THR A 65 -1.61 10.05 0.92
CA THR A 65 -0.80 9.47 2.00
C THR A 65 0.48 8.83 1.47
N SER A 66 0.43 8.17 0.31
CA SER A 66 1.61 7.57 -0.33
C SER A 66 2.61 8.59 -0.81
N ILE A 67 2.15 9.65 -1.50
CA ILE A 67 3.00 10.71 -2.02
C ILE A 67 3.68 11.46 -0.87
N THR A 68 2.92 11.86 0.15
CA THR A 68 3.48 12.58 1.31
C THR A 68 4.48 11.72 2.07
N THR A 69 4.18 10.43 2.30
CA THR A 69 5.14 9.51 2.94
C THR A 69 6.39 9.35 2.08
N PHE A 70 6.23 9.17 0.77
CA PHE A 70 7.34 9.04 -0.17
C PHE A 70 8.26 10.26 -0.12
N ILE A 71 7.71 11.47 -0.16
CA ILE A 71 8.50 12.71 -0.08
C ILE A 71 9.33 12.74 1.21
N VAL A 72 8.74 12.42 2.36
CA VAL A 72 9.45 12.42 3.64
C VAL A 72 10.59 11.40 3.66
N VAL A 73 10.32 10.15 3.27
CA VAL A 73 11.36 9.09 3.31
C VAL A 73 12.42 9.28 2.23
N PHE A 74 12.07 9.89 1.10
CA PHE A 74 13.01 10.25 0.05
C PHE A 74 13.96 11.37 0.49
N LEU A 75 13.44 12.42 1.14
CA LEU A 75 14.29 13.44 1.74
C LEU A 75 15.17 12.87 2.86
N MET A 76 14.63 11.95 3.65
CA MET A 76 15.39 11.23 4.68
C MET A 76 16.52 10.38 4.07
N LEU A 77 16.33 9.81 2.88
CA LEU A 77 17.38 9.07 2.16
C LEU A 77 18.50 10.00 1.69
N LEU A 78 18.17 11.20 1.20
CA LEU A 78 19.15 12.18 0.73
C LEU A 78 19.90 12.87 1.87
N MET A 79 19.19 13.23 2.94
CA MET A 79 19.70 14.11 4.01
C MET A 79 19.97 13.41 5.34
N GLY A 80 19.57 12.13 5.50
CA GLY A 80 19.62 11.44 6.77
C GLY A 80 21.00 10.97 7.23
N GLY A 81 21.97 10.89 6.32
CA GLY A 81 23.32 10.40 6.62
C GLY A 81 23.42 8.87 6.70
N ARG A 82 24.64 8.35 6.95
CA ARG A 82 24.97 6.93 6.76
C ARG A 82 24.26 5.98 7.74
N SER A 83 23.99 6.42 8.97
CA SER A 83 23.42 5.56 10.02
C SER A 83 21.98 5.13 9.71
N ILE A 84 21.18 6.04 9.13
CA ILE A 84 19.77 5.80 8.81
C ILE A 84 19.52 5.51 7.32
N ALA A 85 20.56 5.55 6.48
CA ALA A 85 20.44 5.28 5.06
C ALA A 85 19.82 3.91 4.74
N PRO A 86 20.18 2.79 5.42
CA PRO A 86 19.52 1.50 5.18
C PRO A 86 18.01 1.58 5.45
N PHE A 87 17.61 2.23 6.55
CA PHE A 87 16.20 2.39 6.91
C PHE A 87 15.44 3.24 5.88
N ALA A 88 15.97 4.41 5.54
CA ALA A 88 15.35 5.32 4.59
C ALA A 88 15.25 4.69 3.18
N PHE A 89 16.27 3.95 2.76
CA PHE A 89 16.23 3.21 1.49
C PHE A 89 15.15 2.12 1.50
N GLY A 90 15.08 1.37 2.61
CA GLY A 90 14.05 0.36 2.85
C GLY A 90 12.64 0.90 2.71
N LEU A 91 12.37 2.02 3.39
CA LEU A 91 11.07 2.68 3.32
C LEU A 91 10.79 3.30 1.95
N THR A 92 11.77 3.91 1.30
CA THR A 92 11.58 4.54 -0.01
C THR A 92 11.15 3.50 -1.04
N MET A 93 11.90 2.38 -1.15
CA MET A 93 11.54 1.29 -2.06
C MET A 93 10.25 0.61 -1.63
N GLY A 94 10.06 0.44 -0.33
CA GLY A 94 8.88 -0.18 0.26
C GLY A 94 7.60 0.59 -0.04
N VAL A 95 7.58 1.90 0.16
CA VAL A 95 6.40 2.76 -0.09
C VAL A 95 6.03 2.74 -1.56
N VAL A 96 7.01 2.77 -2.48
CA VAL A 96 6.74 2.69 -3.92
C VAL A 96 6.06 1.36 -4.28
N VAL A 97 6.62 0.24 -3.83
CA VAL A 97 6.05 -1.10 -4.11
C VAL A 97 4.71 -1.28 -3.39
N GLY A 98 4.61 -0.84 -2.14
CA GLY A 98 3.41 -0.97 -1.31
C GLY A 98 2.24 -0.12 -1.81
N ALA A 99 2.49 1.13 -2.19
CA ALA A 99 1.48 2.01 -2.76
C ALA A 99 0.96 1.45 -4.10
N TYR A 100 1.87 0.98 -4.96
CA TYR A 100 1.49 0.33 -6.21
C TYR A 100 0.66 -0.94 -5.96
N SER A 101 1.10 -1.81 -5.06
CA SER A 101 0.41 -3.06 -4.73
C SER A 101 -0.99 -2.82 -4.15
N SER A 102 -1.14 -1.92 -3.18
CA SER A 102 -2.44 -1.68 -2.54
C SER A 102 -3.46 -1.03 -3.48
N ILE A 103 -3.03 -0.22 -4.44
CA ILE A 103 -3.94 0.49 -5.36
C ILE A 103 -4.24 -0.33 -6.63
N PHE A 104 -3.21 -0.89 -7.26
CA PHE A 104 -3.32 -1.51 -8.59
C PHE A 104 -3.48 -3.02 -8.56
N ILE A 105 -3.11 -3.71 -7.47
CA ILE A 105 -3.21 -5.17 -7.38
C ILE A 105 -4.47 -5.58 -6.60
N ALA A 106 -4.88 -4.83 -5.57
CA ALA A 106 -6.09 -5.14 -4.81
C ALA A 106 -7.38 -5.04 -5.63
N SER A 107 -7.47 -4.08 -6.56
CA SER A 107 -8.66 -3.83 -7.37
C SER A 107 -8.96 -4.91 -8.43
N PRO A 108 -8.00 -5.35 -9.27
CA PRO A 108 -8.25 -6.36 -10.30
C PRO A 108 -8.15 -7.81 -9.84
N ILE A 109 -7.64 -8.12 -8.63
CA ILE A 109 -7.57 -9.53 -8.14
C ILE A 109 -8.90 -10.00 -7.55
N VAL A 110 -9.67 -9.13 -6.92
CA VAL A 110 -10.92 -9.55 -6.26
C VAL A 110 -12.05 -9.78 -7.29
N ILE A 111 -12.03 -9.08 -8.42
CA ILE A 111 -12.98 -9.25 -9.53
C ILE A 111 -13.00 -10.71 -10.04
N PRO A 112 -11.87 -11.32 -10.45
CA PRO A 112 -11.86 -12.72 -10.88
C PRO A 112 -12.12 -13.71 -9.73
N MET A 113 -11.65 -13.44 -8.50
CA MET A 113 -11.93 -14.32 -7.35
C MET A 113 -13.42 -14.35 -6.95
N MET A 114 -14.18 -13.29 -7.19
CA MET A 114 -15.63 -13.29 -6.98
C MET A 114 -16.40 -13.89 -8.15
N LYS A 115 -15.86 -13.81 -9.37
CA LYS A 115 -16.47 -14.40 -10.56
C LYS A 115 -16.44 -15.93 -10.50
N ASP A 116 -15.42 -16.53 -9.90
CA ASP A 116 -15.26 -17.98 -9.76
C ASP A 116 -16.23 -18.61 -8.74
N LYS A 117 -16.80 -17.80 -7.84
CA LYS A 117 -17.82 -18.25 -6.87
C LYS A 117 -19.24 -18.34 -7.44
N LYS A 118 -19.42 -17.99 -8.72
CA LYS A 118 -20.70 -18.02 -9.43
C LYS A 118 -20.81 -19.18 -10.44
N ASN A 119 -19.78 -20.02 -10.56
CA ASN A 119 -19.86 -21.29 -11.29
C ASN A 119 -20.03 -22.47 -10.33
#